data_AF-A0A1C5KLZ9-F1
#
_entry.id   AF-A0A1C5KLZ9-F1
#
_cell.length_a   1.000
_cell.length_b   1.000
_cell.length_c   1.000
_cell.angle_alpha   90.00
_cell.angle_beta   90.00
_cell.angle_gamma   90.00
#
_symmetry.space_group_name_H-M   'P 1'
#
loop_
_entity.id
_entity.type
_entity.pdbx_description
1 polymer ?
#
loop_
_entity_poly.entity_id
_entity_poly.type
_entity_poly.pdbx_seq_one_letter_code
_entity_poly.pdbx_strand_id
1 'polypeptide(L)'
;MQQTDETFLTTTQEPLKLSIAISRYFSGETIDPSLKERYEKFLRQRSRAVMLHIIKNGSFQEMVKMAEGGFLSHRLYQEAILKAADAGQTEMTVYLLRHRERLDPATEENDPFALDF
;
A
#
# COMPACT_ATOMS: atom_id res chain seq x y z
N MET A 1 10.38 -21.36 -4.48
CA MET A 1 10.68 -19.92 -4.33
C MET A 1 10.83 -19.34 -5.72
N GLN A 2 10.13 -18.26 -6.08
CA GLN A 2 10.19 -17.69 -7.42
C GLN A 2 11.44 -16.82 -7.58
N GLN A 3 11.94 -16.63 -8.80
CA GLN A 3 13.14 -15.79 -9.06
C GLN A 3 12.95 -14.33 -8.59
N THR A 4 11.73 -13.83 -8.63
CA THR A 4 11.36 -12.51 -8.08
C THR A 4 11.54 -12.44 -6.57
N ASP A 5 11.25 -13.53 -5.85
CA ASP A 5 11.42 -13.61 -4.40
C ASP A 5 12.92 -13.53 -4.02
N GLU A 6 13.78 -14.23 -4.75
CA GLU A 6 15.24 -14.15 -4.59
C GLU A 6 15.77 -12.75 -4.90
N THR A 7 15.23 -12.13 -5.95
CA THR A 7 15.60 -10.77 -6.35
C THR A 7 15.22 -9.77 -5.25
N PHE A 8 14.05 -9.89 -4.62
CA PHE A 8 13.68 -9.05 -3.48
C PHE A 8 14.67 -9.17 -2.31
N LEU A 9 15.11 -10.38 -1.99
CA LEU A 9 16.02 -10.63 -0.87
C LEU A 9 17.43 -10.07 -1.13
N THR A 10 17.89 -10.08 -2.37
CA THR A 10 19.27 -9.77 -2.74
C THR A 10 19.47 -8.37 -3.31
N THR A 11 18.45 -7.78 -3.93
CA THR A 11 18.60 -6.49 -4.61
C THR A 11 18.72 -5.32 -3.63
N THR A 12 19.59 -4.37 -4.00
CA THR A 12 19.76 -3.06 -3.36
C THR A 12 19.02 -1.95 -4.10
N GLN A 13 18.48 -2.23 -5.29
CA GLN A 13 17.73 -1.26 -6.08
C GLN A 13 16.33 -1.06 -5.47
N GLU A 14 16.15 0.03 -4.73
CA GLU A 14 14.91 0.29 -3.98
C GLU A 14 13.63 0.34 -4.85
N PRO A 15 13.61 0.96 -6.05
CA PRO A 15 12.43 0.95 -6.91
C PRO A 15 12.02 -0.46 -7.36
N LEU A 16 12.99 -1.30 -7.72
CA LEU A 16 12.74 -2.69 -8.13
C LEU A 16 12.29 -3.54 -6.94
N LYS A 17 12.91 -3.33 -5.78
CA LYS A 17 12.53 -4.01 -4.54
C LYS A 17 11.09 -3.70 -4.14
N LEU A 18 10.70 -2.43 -4.28
CA LEU A 18 9.35 -1.96 -4.03
C LEU A 18 8.34 -2.58 -5.01
N SER A 19 8.62 -2.54 -6.32
CA SER A 19 7.71 -3.12 -7.32
C SER A 19 7.50 -4.61 -7.13
N ILE A 20 8.57 -5.35 -6.79
CA ILE A 20 8.48 -6.78 -6.49
C ILE A 20 7.63 -7.00 -5.23
N ALA A 21 7.89 -6.26 -4.15
CA ALA A 21 7.17 -6.43 -2.90
C ALA A 21 5.66 -6.16 -3.08
N ILE A 22 5.29 -5.10 -3.79
CA ILE A 22 3.88 -4.76 -4.09
C ILE A 22 3.23 -5.89 -4.90
N SER A 23 3.85 -6.25 -6.02
CA SER A 23 3.31 -7.27 -6.93
C SER A 23 3.14 -8.62 -6.24
N ARG A 24 4.13 -9.05 -5.45
CA ARG A 24 4.08 -10.32 -4.73
C ARG A 24 3.04 -10.26 -3.62
N TYR A 25 3.14 -9.31 -2.70
CA TYR A 25 2.25 -9.24 -1.54
C TYR A 25 0.78 -9.09 -1.91
N PHE A 26 0.47 -8.29 -2.94
CA PHE A 26 -0.90 -8.09 -3.41
C PHE A 26 -1.33 -9.06 -4.53
N SER A 27 -0.51 -10.00 -4.98
CA SER A 27 -0.87 -10.95 -6.06
C SER A 27 -2.09 -11.82 -5.72
N GLY A 28 -2.29 -12.15 -4.45
CA GLY A 28 -3.26 -13.18 -4.03
C GLY A 28 -2.76 -14.62 -4.21
N GLU A 29 -1.53 -14.80 -4.70
CA GLU A 29 -0.89 -16.11 -4.77
C GLU A 29 -0.51 -16.62 -3.37
N THR A 30 -0.43 -17.95 -3.25
CA THR A 30 0.11 -18.59 -2.04
C THR A 30 1.60 -18.29 -1.92
N ILE A 31 1.95 -17.48 -0.92
CA ILE A 31 3.32 -17.12 -0.58
C ILE A 31 3.68 -17.78 0.76
N ASP A 32 4.92 -18.23 0.89
CA ASP A 32 5.46 -18.71 2.15
C ASP A 32 5.19 -17.68 3.28
N PRO A 33 4.66 -18.09 4.45
CA PRO A 33 4.29 -17.15 5.51
C PRO A 33 5.44 -16.24 5.97
N SER A 34 6.66 -16.78 6.08
CA SER A 34 7.83 -16.00 6.51
C SER A 34 8.22 -14.95 5.47
N LEU A 35 8.06 -15.28 4.18
CA LEU A 35 8.33 -14.35 3.10
C LEU A 35 7.21 -13.30 2.97
N LYS A 36 5.95 -13.70 3.18
CA LYS A 36 4.80 -12.78 3.22
C LYS A 36 4.97 -11.73 4.32
N GLU A 37 5.40 -12.14 5.51
CA GLU A 37 5.69 -11.23 6.62
C GLU A 37 6.82 -10.24 6.27
N ARG A 38 7.86 -10.71 5.58
CA ARG A 38 8.96 -9.82 5.12
C ARG A 38 8.47 -8.79 4.11
N TYR A 39 7.62 -9.18 3.16
CA TYR A 39 7.00 -8.24 2.23
C TYR A 39 6.16 -7.22 2.97
N GLU A 40 5.27 -7.68 3.86
CA GLU A 40 4.41 -6.80 4.64
C GLU A 40 5.22 -5.77 5.43
N LYS A 41 6.21 -6.22 6.20
CA LYS A 41 7.07 -5.34 7.00
C LYS A 41 7.78 -4.30 6.13
N PHE A 42 8.30 -4.73 4.98
CA PHE A 42 8.96 -3.83 4.04
C PHE A 42 8.00 -2.77 3.47
N LEU A 43 6.78 -3.18 3.10
CA LEU A 43 5.75 -2.31 2.53
C LEU A 43 5.17 -1.34 3.57
N ARG A 44 4.93 -1.78 4.82
CA ARG A 44 4.42 -0.93 5.90
C ARG A 44 5.38 0.20 6.26
N GLN A 45 6.69 -0.07 6.24
CA GLN A 45 7.71 0.97 6.40
C GLN A 45 7.71 2.00 5.26
N ARG A 46 7.04 1.71 4.16
CA ARG A 46 7.05 2.47 2.90
C ARG A 46 5.64 2.76 2.39
N SER A 47 4.62 2.80 3.26
CA SER A 47 3.22 2.92 2.85
C SER A 47 2.99 4.07 1.87
N ARG A 48 3.60 5.24 2.10
CA ARG A 48 3.50 6.36 1.15
C ARG A 48 4.09 6.04 -0.22
N ALA A 49 5.26 5.39 -0.29
CA ALA A 49 5.87 5.01 -1.55
C ALA A 49 5.04 3.94 -2.28
N VAL A 50 4.45 3.01 -1.54
CA VAL A 50 3.51 2.01 -2.08
C VAL A 50 2.29 2.69 -2.70
N MET A 51 1.63 3.57 -1.96
CA MET A 51 0.48 4.35 -2.43
C MET A 51 0.80 5.12 -3.72
N LEU A 52 1.93 5.84 -3.76
CA LEU A 52 2.34 6.60 -4.94
C LEU A 52 2.66 5.69 -6.13
N HIS A 53 3.25 4.52 -5.89
CA HIS A 53 3.51 3.54 -6.95
C HIS A 53 2.20 3.01 -7.55
N ILE A 54 1.24 2.64 -6.70
CA ILE A 54 -0.08 2.16 -7.11
C ILE A 54 -0.83 3.20 -7.93
N ILE A 55 -0.85 4.46 -7.47
CA ILE A 55 -1.48 5.58 -8.20
C ILE A 55 -0.76 5.82 -9.52
N LYS A 56 0.57 5.84 -9.54
CA LYS A 56 1.35 6.02 -10.78
C LYS A 56 1.02 4.94 -11.82
N ASN A 57 0.80 3.70 -11.38
CA ASN A 57 0.46 2.59 -12.26
C ASN A 57 -1.05 2.50 -12.57
N GLY A 58 -1.89 3.32 -11.93
CA GLY A 58 -3.35 3.26 -12.09
C GLY A 58 -3.98 1.97 -11.56
N SER A 59 -3.34 1.29 -10.62
CA SER A 59 -3.74 -0.04 -10.18
C SER A 59 -4.84 0.02 -9.11
N PHE A 60 -6.10 0.02 -9.54
CA PHE A 60 -7.25 0.07 -8.64
C PHE A 60 -7.26 -1.10 -7.64
N GLN A 61 -7.00 -2.32 -8.11
CA GLN A 61 -7.03 -3.52 -7.28
C GLN A 61 -5.97 -3.52 -6.17
N GLU A 62 -4.77 -3.00 -6.44
CA GLU A 62 -3.74 -2.86 -5.41
C GLU A 62 -4.09 -1.76 -4.41
N MET A 63 -4.76 -0.67 -4.85
CA MET A 63 -5.24 0.36 -3.93
C MET A 63 -6.30 -0.18 -2.97
N VAL A 64 -7.25 -0.99 -3.46
CA VAL A 64 -8.25 -1.67 -2.62
C VAL A 64 -7.57 -2.53 -1.56
N LYS A 65 -6.62 -3.38 -1.96
CA LYS A 65 -5.87 -4.23 -1.03
C LYS A 65 -5.05 -3.43 -0.02
N MET A 66 -4.48 -2.30 -0.43
CA MET A 66 -3.74 -1.40 0.45
C MET A 66 -4.67 -0.75 1.50
N ALA A 67 -5.85 -0.29 1.09
CA ALA A 67 -6.84 0.31 1.97
C ALA A 67 -7.41 -0.71 2.98
N GLU A 68 -7.84 -1.87 2.50
CA GLU A 68 -8.40 -2.95 3.32
C GLU A 68 -7.34 -3.59 4.24
N GLY A 69 -6.07 -3.62 3.81
CA GLY A 69 -4.94 -4.12 4.60
C GLY A 69 -4.44 -3.15 5.69
N GLY A 70 -5.10 -1.99 5.85
CA GLY A 70 -4.75 -0.99 6.87
C GLY A 70 -3.37 -0.37 6.66
N PHE A 71 -2.94 -0.17 5.40
CA PHE A 71 -1.68 0.52 5.10
C PHE A 71 -1.83 2.04 5.02
N LEU A 72 -3.05 2.53 4.82
CA LEU A 72 -3.35 3.94 4.69
C LEU A 72 -3.76 4.50 6.05
N SER A 73 -2.89 5.32 6.65
CA SER A 73 -3.30 6.20 7.74
C SER A 73 -4.19 7.33 7.22
N HIS A 74 -4.84 8.08 8.10
CA HIS A 74 -5.73 9.19 7.73
C HIS A 74 -5.04 10.19 6.77
N ARG A 75 -3.79 10.55 7.09
CA ARG A 75 -2.97 11.44 6.26
C ARG A 75 -2.73 10.85 4.86
N LEU A 76 -2.43 9.55 4.78
CA LEU A 76 -2.23 8.88 3.50
C LEU A 76 -3.53 8.76 2.71
N TYR A 77 -4.70 8.60 3.35
CA TYR A 77 -5.98 8.67 2.64
C TYR A 77 -6.18 10.01 1.95
N GLN A 78 -5.94 11.12 2.66
CA GLN A 78 -6.10 12.45 2.08
C GLN A 78 -5.14 12.65 0.90
N GLU A 79 -3.88 12.24 1.05
CA GLU A 79 -2.92 12.33 -0.04
C GLU A 79 -3.31 11.44 -1.24
N ALA A 80 -3.75 10.20 -0.99
CA ALA A 80 -4.19 9.26 -2.02
C ALA A 80 -5.37 9.83 -2.82
N ILE A 81 -6.37 10.40 -2.14
CA ILE A 81 -7.55 11.01 -2.76
C ILE A 81 -7.13 12.14 -3.70
N LEU A 82 -6.29 13.06 -3.23
CA LEU A 82 -5.82 14.19 -4.03
C LEU A 82 -5.01 13.70 -5.24
N LYS A 83 -4.07 12.77 -5.04
CA LYS A 83 -3.22 12.26 -6.12
C LYS A 83 -3.98 11.43 -7.15
N ALA A 84 -4.96 10.64 -6.72
CA ALA A 84 -5.85 9.92 -7.65
C ALA A 84 -6.72 10.90 -8.45
N ALA A 85 -7.22 11.96 -7.80
CA ALA A 85 -8.02 12.99 -8.47
C ALA A 85 -7.18 13.77 -9.50
N ASP A 86 -5.97 14.20 -9.13
CA ASP A 86 -5.01 14.88 -10.02
C ASP A 86 -4.66 14.01 -11.24
N ALA A 87 -4.59 12.69 -11.06
CA ALA A 87 -4.31 11.72 -12.11
C ALA A 87 -5.55 11.35 -12.95
N GLY A 88 -6.73 11.91 -12.68
CA GLY A 88 -7.98 11.59 -13.37
C GLY A 88 -8.53 10.20 -13.07
N GLN A 89 -8.09 9.56 -11.98
CA GLN A 89 -8.47 8.19 -11.61
C GLN A 89 -9.77 8.17 -10.81
N THR A 90 -10.87 8.55 -11.46
CA THR A 90 -12.18 8.78 -10.82
C THR A 90 -12.65 7.61 -9.96
N GLU A 91 -12.55 6.37 -10.45
CA GLU A 91 -12.97 5.18 -9.69
C GLU A 91 -12.17 5.03 -8.39
N MET A 92 -10.84 5.20 -8.46
CA MET A 92 -9.97 5.14 -7.30
C MET A 92 -10.28 6.27 -6.30
N THR A 93 -10.49 7.50 -6.78
CA THR A 93 -10.86 8.64 -5.94
C THR A 93 -12.17 8.39 -5.18
N VAL A 94 -13.21 7.93 -5.88
CA VAL A 94 -14.52 7.67 -5.26
C VAL A 94 -14.44 6.53 -4.24
N TYR A 95 -13.69 5.46 -4.55
CA TYR A 95 -13.47 4.37 -3.62
C TYR A 95 -12.80 4.87 -2.32
N LEU A 96 -11.71 5.63 -2.45
CA LEU A 96 -10.96 6.13 -1.29
C LEU A 96 -11.79 7.05 -0.40
N LEU A 97 -12.63 7.91 -0.99
CA LEU A 97 -13.58 8.75 -0.24
C LEU A 97 -14.54 7.90 0.59
N ARG A 98 -15.20 6.92 -0.04
CA ARG A 98 -16.17 6.05 0.63
C ARG A 98 -15.53 5.14 1.69
N HIS A 99 -14.31 4.67 1.44
CA HIS A 99 -13.63 3.81 2.39
C HIS A 99 -13.20 4.59 3.63
N ARG A 100 -12.70 5.82 3.46
CA ARG A 100 -12.34 6.70 4.57
C ARG A 100 -13.52 7.00 5.50
N GLU A 101 -14.71 7.25 4.94
CA GLU A 101 -15.94 7.50 5.73
C GLU A 101 -16.36 6.33 6.62
N ARG A 102 -15.91 5.11 6.31
CA ARG A 102 -16.22 3.89 7.09
C ARG A 102 -15.22 3.62 8.21
N LEU A 103 -14.12 4.38 8.26
CA LEU A 103 -13.16 4.28 9.35
C LEU A 103 -13.72 5.05 10.55
N ASP A 104 -13.84 4.37 11.69
CA ASP A 104 -14.31 4.98 12.93
C ASP A 104 -13.28 6.02 13.40
N PRO A 105 -13.67 7.29 13.64
CA PRO A 105 -12.75 8.30 14.17
C PRO A 105 -12.10 7.89 15.51
N ALA A 106 -12.69 6.99 16.30
CA ALA A 106 -12.06 6.46 17.52
C ALA A 106 -10.85 5.54 17.24
N THR A 107 -10.74 5.00 16.02
CA THR A 107 -9.55 4.25 15.56
C THR A 107 -8.37 5.20 15.25
N GLU A 108 -8.60 6.51 15.18
CA GLU A 108 -7.58 7.53 14.91
C GLU A 108 -6.69 7.82 16.12
N GLU A 109 -7.22 7.74 17.36
CA GLU A 109 -6.46 7.96 18.59
C GLU A 109 -5.47 6.82 18.92
N ASN A 110 -5.65 5.63 18.33
CA ASN A 110 -4.86 4.43 18.62
C ASN A 110 -4.06 3.92 17.42
N ASP A 111 -3.84 4.72 16.37
CA ASP A 111 -2.96 4.32 15.26
C ASP A 111 -1.52 4.19 15.80
N PRO A 112 -0.95 2.96 15.92
CA PRO A 112 0.41 2.76 16.43
C PRO A 112 1.47 3.30 15.47
N PHE A 113 1.07 3.85 14.32
CA PHE A 113 1.90 4.50 13.32
C PHE A 113 1.57 6.00 13.14
N ALA A 114 0.67 6.57 13.94
CA ALA A 114 0.56 8.02 14.06
C ALA A 114 1.86 8.56 14.65
N LEU A 115 2.58 9.37 13.88
CA LEU A 115 3.77 10.05 14.38
C LEU A 115 3.33 11.34 15.07
N ASP A 116 3.55 11.40 16.38
CA ASP A 116 3.41 12.63 17.18
C ASP A 116 4.45 13.66 16.71
N PHE A 117 3.99 14.88 16.42
CA PHE A 117 4.83 16.06 16.15
C PHE A 117 4.45 17.20 17.10
#